data_AF-A0A7S0M2Q9-F1
#
_entry.id   AF-A0A7S0M2Q9-F1
#
_cell.length_a   1.000
_cell.length_b   1.000
_cell.length_c   1.000
_cell.angle_alpha   90.00
_cell.angle_beta   90.00
_cell.angle_gamma   90.00
#
_symmetry.space_group_name_H-M   'P 1'
#
loop_
_entity.id
_entity.type
_entity.pdbx_description
1 polymer ?
#
loop_
_entity_poly.entity_id
_entity_poly.type
_entity_poly.pdbx_seq_one_letter_code
_entity_poly.pdbx_strand_id
1 'polypeptide(L)'
;RETLSWCSGQSAVRTAERVKEAVGGVLFIDEAYALKREGRDSFGQEAVDTLVLEMENRRSELVVIMAGYTKEMKEFFLSNSGLESRFPNAFDFTDYSYGDMAKIFVGMAEAMKLKVDPRIPAERLVELIQAAIPRTVAAKGNARAVRNLVDEVLRRQTDRVADSGTASLEALFTLEEA
;
A
#
# COMPACT_ATOMS: atom_id res chain seq x y z
N ARG A 1 5.17 7.17 -13.83
CA ARG A 1 4.11 7.98 -13.18
C ARG A 1 3.68 9.03 -14.19
N GLU A 2 2.54 8.83 -14.85
CA GLU A 2 1.93 9.86 -15.70
C GLU A 2 0.62 10.30 -15.06
N THR A 3 0.51 11.61 -14.80
CA THR A 3 -0.68 12.25 -14.26
C THR A 3 -1.60 12.60 -15.42
N LEU A 4 -2.70 11.84 -15.56
CA LEU A 4 -3.61 11.94 -16.69
C LEU A 4 -4.74 12.97 -16.45
N SER A 5 -4.90 13.87 -17.41
CA SER A 5 -6.09 14.71 -17.60
C SER A 5 -7.10 13.98 -18.49
N TRP A 6 -8.37 13.97 -18.10
CA TRP A 6 -9.46 13.19 -18.72
C TRP A 6 -10.41 14.10 -19.51
N CYS A 7 -10.70 13.75 -20.77
CA CYS A 7 -11.70 14.39 -21.64
C CYS A 7 -12.67 13.33 -22.20
N SER A 8 -13.92 13.73 -22.49
CA SER A 8 -15.00 12.89 -23.05
C SER A 8 -14.56 12.01 -24.22
N GLY A 9 -14.91 10.72 -24.21
CA GLY A 9 -14.60 9.75 -25.28
C GLY A 9 -13.17 9.22 -25.28
N GLN A 10 -12.19 9.95 -24.73
CA GLN A 10 -10.84 9.42 -24.51
C GLN A 10 -10.79 8.45 -23.33
N SER A 11 -11.70 8.61 -22.36
CA SER A 11 -11.75 7.73 -21.18
C SER A 11 -12.08 6.29 -21.55
N ALA A 12 -13.12 6.05 -22.37
CA ALA A 12 -13.45 4.71 -22.85
C ALA A 12 -12.30 4.09 -23.67
N VAL A 13 -11.78 4.83 -24.65
CA VAL A 13 -10.71 4.36 -25.54
C VAL A 13 -9.47 3.97 -24.74
N ARG A 14 -9.03 4.83 -23.81
CA ARG A 14 -7.85 4.56 -22.97
C ARG A 14 -8.08 3.38 -22.02
N THR A 15 -9.29 3.24 -21.46
CA THR A 15 -9.62 2.08 -20.62
C THR A 15 -9.54 0.80 -21.44
N ALA A 16 -10.14 0.76 -22.63
CA ALA A 16 -10.09 -0.39 -23.52
C ALA A 16 -8.66 -0.74 -23.95
N GLU A 17 -7.83 0.26 -24.26
CA GLU A 17 -6.40 0.07 -24.57
C GLU A 17 -5.64 -0.57 -23.40
N ARG A 18 -5.82 -0.06 -22.17
CA ARG A 18 -5.18 -0.64 -20.97
C ARG A 18 -5.65 -2.05 -20.66
N VAL A 19 -6.93 -2.34 -20.89
CA VAL A 19 -7.44 -3.70 -20.74
C VAL A 19 -6.81 -4.62 -21.79
N LYS A 20 -6.72 -4.16 -23.05
CA LYS A 20 -6.11 -4.91 -24.15
C LYS A 20 -4.64 -5.24 -23.88
N GLU A 21 -3.88 -4.32 -23.29
CA GLU A 21 -2.50 -4.55 -22.87
C GLU A 21 -2.36 -5.64 -21.79
N ALA A 22 -3.39 -5.82 -20.95
CA ALA A 22 -3.39 -6.79 -19.85
C ALA A 22 -3.96 -8.17 -20.23
N VAL A 23 -4.44 -8.35 -21.47
CA VAL A 23 -4.98 -9.63 -21.96
C VAL A 23 -3.89 -10.71 -21.93
N GLY A 24 -4.26 -11.88 -21.43
CA GLY A 24 -3.34 -12.99 -21.14
C GLY A 24 -2.69 -12.89 -19.76
N GLY A 25 -3.05 -11.89 -18.94
CA GLY A 25 -2.43 -11.65 -17.64
C GLY A 25 -3.38 -11.00 -16.62
N VAL A 26 -2.81 -10.07 -15.84
CA VAL A 26 -3.49 -9.42 -14.71
C VAL A 26 -3.51 -7.90 -14.92
N LEU A 27 -4.71 -7.30 -14.86
CA LEU A 27 -4.89 -5.85 -14.75
C LEU A 27 -5.06 -5.46 -13.29
N PHE A 28 -4.06 -4.81 -12.71
CA PHE A 28 -4.12 -4.28 -11.34
C PHE A 28 -4.47 -2.79 -11.34
N ILE A 29 -5.55 -2.43 -10.65
CA ILE A 29 -6.07 -1.06 -10.53
C ILE A 29 -6.00 -0.65 -9.06
N ASP A 30 -4.99 0.18 -8.74
CA ASP A 30 -4.86 0.78 -7.41
C ASP A 30 -5.79 1.98 -7.24
N GLU A 31 -6.29 2.18 -6.03
CA GLU A 31 -7.30 3.18 -5.67
C GLU A 31 -8.48 3.22 -6.68
N ALA A 32 -9.08 2.08 -6.99
CA ALA A 32 -10.05 1.95 -8.09
C ALA A 32 -11.27 2.88 -7.96
N TYR A 33 -11.68 3.21 -6.72
CA TYR A 33 -12.73 4.20 -6.44
C TYR A 33 -12.44 5.58 -7.04
N ALA A 34 -11.17 5.91 -7.32
CA ALA A 34 -10.76 7.16 -7.96
C ALA A 34 -11.24 7.28 -9.41
N LEU A 35 -11.67 6.18 -10.05
CA LEU A 35 -12.32 6.21 -11.35
C LEU A 35 -13.63 7.01 -11.31
N LYS A 36 -14.33 7.01 -10.16
CA LYS A 36 -15.58 7.73 -9.96
C LYS A 36 -15.45 8.74 -8.82
N ARG A 37 -14.73 9.85 -9.07
CA ARG A 37 -14.67 10.98 -8.13
C ARG A 37 -15.83 11.94 -8.37
N GLU A 38 -16.48 12.35 -7.28
CA GLU A 38 -17.56 13.34 -7.27
C GLU A 38 -17.13 14.62 -8.02
N GLY A 39 -17.93 15.04 -9.01
CA GLY A 39 -17.71 16.25 -9.82
C GLY A 39 -17.24 16.02 -11.27
N ARG A 40 -16.85 14.79 -11.67
CA ARG A 40 -16.53 14.40 -13.06
C ARG A 40 -17.34 13.18 -13.52
N ASP A 41 -18.63 13.24 -13.27
CA ASP A 41 -19.53 12.08 -13.20
C ASP A 41 -19.65 11.27 -14.52
N SER A 42 -19.61 11.93 -15.67
CA SER A 42 -19.80 11.25 -16.97
C SER A 42 -18.59 10.44 -17.42
N PHE A 43 -17.37 10.95 -17.24
CA PHE A 43 -16.14 10.31 -17.75
C PHE A 43 -15.72 9.11 -16.91
N GLY A 44 -15.88 9.23 -15.59
CA GLY A 44 -15.59 8.14 -14.66
C GLY A 44 -16.53 6.97 -14.87
N GLN A 45 -17.82 7.27 -15.03
CA GLN A 45 -18.84 6.27 -15.32
C GLN A 45 -18.58 5.58 -16.67
N GLU A 46 -18.25 6.33 -17.73
CA GLU A 46 -17.89 5.78 -19.04
C GLU A 46 -16.70 4.81 -18.96
N ALA A 47 -15.66 5.15 -18.18
CA ALA A 47 -14.52 4.27 -17.96
C ALA A 47 -14.91 2.98 -17.21
N VAL A 48 -15.73 3.08 -16.16
CA VAL A 48 -16.21 1.93 -15.40
C VAL A 48 -17.05 1.00 -16.27
N ASP A 49 -17.97 1.55 -17.07
CA ASP A 49 -18.85 0.75 -17.93
C ASP A 49 -18.05 0.04 -19.02
N THR A 50 -17.04 0.72 -19.59
CA THR A 50 -16.11 0.11 -20.54
C THR A 50 -15.30 -1.01 -19.90
N LEU A 51 -14.83 -0.82 -18.66
CA LEU A 51 -14.10 -1.85 -17.92
C LEU A 51 -14.98 -3.08 -17.68
N VAL A 52 -16.22 -2.90 -17.22
CA VAL A 52 -17.18 -4.01 -17.00
C VAL A 52 -17.44 -4.76 -18.31
N LEU A 53 -17.62 -4.04 -19.42
CA LEU A 53 -17.82 -4.64 -20.74
C LEU A 53 -16.62 -5.49 -21.18
N GLU A 54 -15.41 -4.95 -21.10
CA GLU A 54 -14.20 -5.68 -21.52
C GLU A 54 -13.91 -6.87 -20.59
N MET A 55 -14.20 -6.75 -19.29
CA MET A 55 -14.11 -7.86 -18.34
C MET A 55 -15.04 -9.02 -18.72
N GLU A 56 -16.27 -8.72 -19.14
CA GLU A 56 -17.22 -9.74 -19.59
C GLU A 56 -16.73 -10.41 -20.89
N ASN A 57 -16.31 -9.60 -21.87
CA ASN A 57 -15.85 -10.07 -23.17
C ASN A 57 -14.59 -10.95 -23.08
N ARG A 58 -13.74 -10.72 -22.06
CA ARG A 58 -12.41 -11.35 -21.92
C ARG A 58 -12.25 -12.18 -20.65
N ARG A 59 -13.37 -12.66 -20.07
CA ARG A 59 -13.39 -13.38 -18.80
C ARG A 59 -12.45 -14.59 -18.69
N SER A 60 -12.08 -15.22 -19.80
CA SER A 60 -11.17 -16.37 -19.85
C SER A 60 -9.70 -16.01 -20.02
N GLU A 61 -9.40 -14.74 -20.31
CA GLU A 61 -8.06 -14.29 -20.71
C GLU A 61 -7.56 -13.14 -19.83
N LEU A 62 -8.37 -12.63 -18.90
CA LEU A 62 -8.04 -11.47 -18.10
C LEU A 62 -8.45 -11.68 -16.63
N VAL A 63 -7.52 -11.44 -15.72
CA VAL A 63 -7.82 -11.27 -14.30
C VAL A 63 -7.74 -9.79 -13.96
N VAL A 64 -8.78 -9.23 -13.34
CA VAL A 64 -8.78 -7.84 -12.87
C VAL A 64 -8.73 -7.85 -11.34
N ILE A 65 -7.77 -7.10 -10.78
CA ILE A 65 -7.63 -6.89 -9.34
C ILE A 65 -7.84 -5.41 -9.06
N MET A 66 -8.87 -5.08 -8.30
CA MET A 66 -9.10 -3.73 -7.80
C MET A 66 -8.63 -3.63 -6.35
N ALA A 67 -7.86 -2.60 -6.05
CA ALA A 67 -7.38 -2.30 -4.71
C ALA A 67 -7.81 -0.90 -4.28
N GLY A 68 -7.92 -0.71 -2.97
CA GLY A 68 -8.29 0.57 -2.37
C GLY A 68 -8.70 0.41 -0.91
N TYR A 69 -9.00 1.53 -0.26
CA TYR A 69 -9.50 1.53 1.10
C TYR A 69 -10.91 0.93 1.18
N THR A 70 -11.15 0.11 2.20
CA THR A 70 -12.36 -0.70 2.34
C THR A 70 -13.65 0.12 2.25
N LYS A 71 -13.67 1.31 2.87
CA LYS A 71 -14.88 2.15 2.89
C LYS A 71 -15.18 2.70 1.48
N GLU A 72 -14.18 3.28 0.85
CA GLU A 72 -14.25 3.89 -0.48
C GLU A 72 -14.56 2.84 -1.55
N MET A 73 -14.00 1.63 -1.43
CA MET A 73 -14.34 0.51 -2.31
C MET A 73 -15.79 0.07 -2.15
N LYS A 74 -16.31 -0.01 -0.92
CA LYS A 74 -17.74 -0.34 -0.70
C LYS A 74 -18.66 0.70 -1.35
N GLU A 75 -18.37 1.98 -1.17
CA GLU A 75 -19.11 3.08 -1.81
C GLU A 75 -19.03 2.98 -3.34
N PHE A 76 -17.84 2.69 -3.88
CA PHE A 76 -17.62 2.49 -5.31
C PHE A 76 -18.43 1.33 -5.89
N PHE A 77 -18.44 0.17 -5.23
CA PHE A 77 -19.24 -0.99 -5.66
C PHE A 77 -20.75 -0.72 -5.60
N LEU A 78 -21.24 -0.04 -4.56
CA LEU A 78 -22.65 0.35 -4.46
C LEU A 78 -23.08 1.33 -5.56
N SER A 79 -22.12 2.06 -6.12
CA SER A 79 -22.39 3.07 -7.15
C SER A 79 -22.65 2.47 -8.54
N ASN A 80 -22.32 1.19 -8.77
CA ASN A 80 -22.54 0.49 -10.05
C ASN A 80 -22.77 -1.01 -9.81
N SER A 81 -24.01 -1.47 -9.97
CA SER A 81 -24.40 -2.89 -9.81
C SER A 81 -23.67 -3.84 -10.77
N GLY A 82 -23.17 -3.33 -11.90
CA GLY A 82 -22.34 -4.09 -12.83
C GLY A 82 -21.01 -4.52 -12.19
N LEU A 83 -20.42 -3.71 -11.31
CA LEU A 83 -19.19 -4.06 -10.61
C LEU A 83 -19.43 -5.16 -9.56
N GLU A 84 -20.46 -5.00 -8.72
CA GLU A 84 -20.72 -5.95 -7.62
C GLU A 84 -20.88 -7.39 -8.13
N SER A 85 -21.60 -7.58 -9.23
CA SER A 85 -21.82 -8.91 -9.82
C SER A 85 -20.58 -9.53 -10.49
N ARG A 86 -19.58 -8.72 -10.88
CA ARG A 86 -18.37 -9.16 -11.61
C ARG A 86 -17.16 -9.37 -10.71
N PHE A 87 -17.24 -8.96 -9.44
CA PHE A 87 -16.18 -9.13 -8.44
C PHE A 87 -16.68 -9.99 -7.26
N PRO A 88 -16.85 -11.31 -7.44
CA PRO A 88 -17.35 -12.19 -6.38
C PRO A 88 -16.36 -12.42 -5.24
N ASN A 89 -15.06 -12.19 -5.48
CA ASN A 89 -14.00 -12.40 -4.50
C ASN A 89 -13.56 -11.06 -3.91
N ALA A 90 -13.80 -10.86 -2.61
CA ALA A 90 -13.31 -9.73 -1.85
C ALA A 90 -12.32 -10.21 -0.78
N PHE A 91 -11.17 -9.56 -0.70
CA PHE A 91 -10.13 -9.84 0.31
C PHE A 91 -9.91 -8.59 1.15
N ASP A 92 -10.30 -8.67 2.42
CA ASP A 92 -10.07 -7.59 3.38
C ASP A 92 -8.69 -7.76 4.05
N PHE A 93 -7.84 -6.76 3.88
CA PHE A 93 -6.55 -6.68 4.56
C PHE A 93 -6.72 -5.86 5.84
N THR A 94 -6.67 -6.53 6.99
CA THR A 94 -6.76 -5.87 8.30
C THR A 94 -5.48 -5.12 8.64
N ASP A 95 -5.62 -4.04 9.40
CA ASP A 95 -4.48 -3.30 9.95
C ASP A 95 -3.59 -4.20 10.81
N TYR A 96 -2.28 -3.94 10.78
CA TYR A 96 -1.32 -4.67 11.60
C TYR A 96 -1.48 -4.32 13.08
N SER A 97 -1.36 -5.33 13.95
CA SER A 97 -1.16 -5.06 15.37
C SER A 97 0.22 -4.46 15.62
N TYR A 98 0.43 -3.80 16.75
CA TYR A 98 1.78 -3.33 17.13
C TYR A 98 2.80 -4.48 17.23
N GLY A 99 2.35 -5.69 17.59
CA GLY A 99 3.18 -6.90 17.54
C GLY A 99 3.62 -7.26 16.12
N ASP A 100 2.72 -7.16 15.14
CA ASP A 100 3.05 -7.41 13.74
C ASP A 100 3.93 -6.29 13.16
N MET A 101 3.69 -5.04 13.56
CA MET A 101 4.56 -3.92 13.19
C MET A 101 5.98 -4.09 13.73
N ALA A 102 6.16 -4.61 14.95
CA ALA A 102 7.47 -4.95 15.50
C ALA A 102 8.17 -6.06 14.69
N LYS A 103 7.44 -7.10 14.27
CA LYS A 103 7.99 -8.14 13.38
C LYS A 103 8.41 -7.57 12.03
N ILE A 104 7.60 -6.68 11.45
CA ILE A 104 7.91 -6.00 10.20
C ILE A 104 9.17 -5.14 10.35
N PHE A 105 9.29 -4.42 11.47
CA PHE A 105 10.47 -3.60 11.78
C PHE A 105 11.74 -4.46 11.79
N VAL A 106 11.73 -5.58 12.52
CA VAL A 106 12.85 -6.53 12.58
C VAL A 106 13.19 -7.06 11.18
N GLY A 107 12.18 -7.52 10.43
CA GLY A 107 12.42 -8.03 9.07
C GLY A 107 12.98 -6.99 8.10
N MET A 108 12.56 -5.72 8.21
CA MET A 108 13.13 -4.63 7.42
C MET A 108 14.58 -4.32 7.83
N ALA A 109 14.88 -4.30 9.13
CA ALA A 109 16.25 -4.12 9.63
C ALA A 109 17.17 -5.24 9.13
N GLU A 110 16.75 -6.51 9.23
CA GLU A 110 17.52 -7.67 8.77
C GLU A 110 17.78 -7.64 7.26
N ALA A 111 16.80 -7.20 6.46
CA ALA A 111 16.96 -7.02 5.02
C ALA A 111 18.06 -5.99 4.69
N MET A 112 18.24 -4.99 5.54
CA MET A 112 19.30 -3.97 5.47
C MET A 112 20.61 -4.39 6.14
N LYS A 113 20.73 -5.65 6.62
CA LYS A 113 21.87 -6.17 7.40
C LYS A 113 22.06 -5.50 8.77
N LEU A 114 21.02 -4.83 9.27
CA LEU A 114 20.95 -4.32 10.63
C LEU A 114 20.38 -5.39 11.56
N LYS A 115 20.68 -5.29 12.84
CA LYS A 115 20.14 -6.13 13.90
C LYS A 115 19.60 -5.25 15.00
N VAL A 116 18.43 -5.60 15.54
CA VAL A 116 17.99 -5.04 16.82
C VAL A 116 18.86 -5.62 17.92
N ASP A 117 19.29 -4.79 18.87
CA ASP A 117 20.07 -5.23 20.02
C ASP A 117 19.35 -6.38 20.73
N PRO A 118 20.00 -7.57 20.88
CA PRO A 118 19.37 -8.73 21.51
C PRO A 118 19.03 -8.51 22.99
N ARG A 119 19.55 -7.45 23.62
CA ARG A 119 19.17 -7.05 24.98
C ARG A 119 17.78 -6.44 25.06
N ILE A 120 17.19 -6.00 23.95
CA ILE A 120 15.83 -5.43 23.88
C ILE A 120 14.83 -6.58 23.78
N PRO A 121 14.00 -6.83 24.83
CA PRO A 121 12.96 -7.85 24.77
C PRO A 121 11.90 -7.52 23.71
N ALA A 122 11.23 -8.55 23.17
CA ALA A 122 10.21 -8.37 22.13
C ALA A 122 9.06 -7.47 22.59
N GLU A 123 8.65 -7.59 23.86
CA GLU A 123 7.60 -6.78 24.48
C GLU A 123 8.02 -5.31 24.54
N ARG A 124 9.29 -5.05 24.89
CA ARG A 124 9.84 -3.70 24.92
C ARG A 124 9.88 -3.09 23.52
N LEU A 125 10.26 -3.88 22.51
CA LEU A 125 10.22 -3.41 21.13
C LEU A 125 8.81 -3.01 20.70
N VAL A 126 7.78 -3.79 21.06
CA VAL A 126 6.38 -3.45 20.78
C VAL A 126 6.00 -2.11 21.44
N GLU A 127 6.38 -1.88 22.70
CA GLU A 127 6.14 -0.60 23.39
C GLU A 127 6.82 0.58 22.69
N LEU A 128 8.06 0.39 22.25
CA LEU A 128 8.83 1.41 21.52
C LEU A 128 8.16 1.74 20.17
N ILE A 129 7.73 0.73 19.42
CA ILE A 129 6.98 0.92 18.16
C ILE A 129 5.66 1.63 18.44
N GLN A 130 4.94 1.27 19.51
CA GLN A 130 3.69 1.91 19.88
C GLN A 130 3.88 3.39 20.28
N ALA A 131 4.95 3.72 20.98
CA ALA A 131 5.30 5.10 21.31
C ALA A 131 5.71 5.92 20.08
N ALA A 132 6.42 5.29 19.14
CA ALA A 132 6.91 5.95 17.93
C ALA A 132 5.86 6.09 16.82
N ILE A 133 4.86 5.20 16.77
CA ILE A 133 3.80 5.17 15.75
C ILE A 133 2.44 5.41 16.43
N PRO A 134 1.98 6.68 16.51
CA PRO A 134 0.66 7.00 17.04
C PRO A 134 -0.43 6.24 16.30
N ARG A 135 -1.51 5.87 17.00
CA ARG A 135 -2.63 5.10 16.45
C ARG A 135 -3.23 5.72 15.17
N THR A 136 -3.25 7.05 15.08
CA THR A 136 -3.73 7.79 13.90
C THR A 136 -2.85 7.59 12.66
N VAL A 137 -1.55 7.40 12.87
CA VAL A 137 -0.56 7.11 11.81
C VAL A 137 -0.59 5.62 11.47
N ALA A 138 -0.69 4.75 12.48
CA ALA A 138 -0.82 3.30 12.29
C ALA A 138 -2.00 2.95 11.37
N ALA A 139 -3.18 3.51 11.65
CA ALA A 139 -4.42 3.26 10.89
C ALA A 139 -4.40 3.74 9.41
N LYS A 140 -3.43 4.59 9.03
CA LYS A 140 -3.31 5.11 7.65
C LYS A 140 -2.07 4.61 6.93
N GLY A 141 -1.03 4.26 7.69
CA GLY A 141 0.30 3.94 7.16
C GLY A 141 0.66 2.47 7.23
N ASN A 142 0.18 1.73 8.24
CA ASN A 142 0.55 0.33 8.48
C ASN A 142 2.07 0.10 8.27
N ALA A 143 2.46 -0.84 7.40
CA ALA A 143 3.86 -1.13 7.08
C ALA A 143 4.66 0.08 6.54
N ARG A 144 4.01 1.07 5.91
CA ARG A 144 4.66 2.32 5.50
C ARG A 144 5.10 3.15 6.71
N ALA A 145 4.32 3.17 7.79
CA ALA A 145 4.70 3.84 9.02
C ALA A 145 5.93 3.16 9.65
N VAL A 146 5.98 1.84 9.63
CA VAL A 146 7.14 1.06 10.11
C VAL A 146 8.39 1.36 9.27
N ARG A 147 8.28 1.42 7.94
CA ARG A 147 9.40 1.79 7.06
C ARG A 147 9.95 3.17 7.40
N ASN A 148 9.07 4.17 7.54
CA ASN A 148 9.49 5.53 7.90
C ASN A 148 10.21 5.56 9.26
N LEU A 149 9.78 4.72 10.21
CA LEU A 149 10.44 4.57 11.49
C LEU A 149 11.83 3.93 11.36
N VAL A 150 11.98 2.89 10.53
CA VAL A 150 13.30 2.29 10.24
C VAL A 150 14.26 3.33 9.66
N ASP A 151 13.79 4.12 8.68
CA ASP A 151 14.60 5.17 8.05
C ASP A 151 15.04 6.23 9.08
N GLU A 152 14.15 6.63 9.98
CA GLU A 152 14.46 7.59 11.05
C GLU A 152 15.42 7.02 12.09
N VAL A 153 15.25 5.75 12.49
CA VAL A 153 16.16 5.07 13.43
C VAL A 153 17.56 4.95 12.83
N LEU A 154 17.66 4.59 11.55
CA LEU A 154 18.95 4.49 10.86
C LEU A 154 19.68 5.85 10.79
N ARG A 155 18.93 6.93 10.54
CA ARG A 155 19.47 8.29 10.55
C ARG A 155 20.07 8.64 11.92
N ARG A 156 19.29 8.44 13.00
CA ARG A 156 19.75 8.71 14.37
C ARG A 156 20.94 7.85 14.78
N GLN A 157 20.95 6.58 14.36
CA GLN A 157 22.07 5.68 14.60
C GLN A 157 23.36 6.20 13.95
N THR A 158 23.25 6.67 12.71
CA THR A 158 24.39 7.22 11.95
C THR A 158 24.95 8.46 12.64
N ASP A 159 24.07 9.38 13.05
CA ASP A 159 24.46 10.60 13.77
C ASP A 159 25.15 10.25 15.11
N ARG A 160 24.58 9.33 15.88
CA ARG A 160 25.13 8.87 17.16
C ARG A 160 26.52 8.25 17.02
N VAL A 161 26.72 7.38 16.03
CA VAL A 161 28.02 6.73 15.81
C VAL A 161 29.07 7.75 15.37
N ALA A 162 28.70 8.70 14.51
CA ALA A 162 29.58 9.78 14.09
C ALA A 162 30.07 10.63 15.28
N ASP A 163 29.16 10.98 16.19
CA ASP A 163 29.46 11.78 17.38
C ASP A 163 30.30 11.02 18.42
N SER A 164 30.15 9.69 18.52
CA SER A 164 30.84 8.86 19.51
C SER A 164 32.35 8.66 19.27
N GLY A 165 32.87 9.03 18.09
CA GLY A 165 34.30 8.94 17.73
C GLY A 165 34.90 7.52 17.71
N THR A 166 34.13 6.49 18.08
CA THR A 166 34.53 5.08 18.15
C THR A 166 33.59 4.25 17.28
N ALA A 167 33.77 4.35 15.97
CA ALA A 167 33.00 3.56 15.01
C ALA A 167 33.50 2.10 15.01
N SER A 168 32.99 1.27 15.92
CA SER A 168 33.10 -0.18 15.74
C SER A 168 32.10 -0.61 14.65
N LEU A 169 32.51 -1.58 13.81
CA LEU A 169 31.61 -2.18 12.82
C LEU A 169 30.32 -2.70 13.48
N GLU A 170 30.41 -3.27 14.68
CA GLU A 170 29.23 -3.75 15.41
C GLU A 170 28.26 -2.65 15.81
N ALA A 171 28.76 -1.47 16.21
CA ALA A 171 27.92 -0.32 16.52
C ALA A 171 27.19 0.22 15.28
N LEU A 172 27.75 0.08 14.08
CA LEU A 172 27.06 0.49 12.84
C LEU A 172 25.88 -0.41 12.48
N PHE A 173 25.93 -1.70 12.85
CA PHE A 173 24.92 -2.69 12.45
C PHE A 173 23.93 -3.06 13.57
N THR A 174 24.10 -2.53 14.78
CA THR A 174 23.24 -2.85 15.94
C THR A 174 22.39 -1.65 16.34
N LEU A 175 21.06 -1.77 16.21
CA LEU A 175 20.09 -0.77 16.63
C LEU A 175 19.88 -0.89 18.14
N GLU A 176 20.39 0.10 18.87
CA GLU A 176 20.29 0.20 20.32
C GLU A 176 19.11 1.11 20.72
N GLU A 177 18.59 0.93 21.92
CA GLU A 177 17.61 1.85 22.51
C GLU A 177 18.33 3.17 22.86
N ALA A 178 17.74 4.30 22.47
CA ALA A 178 18.29 5.65 22.68
C ALA A 178 17.38 6.49 23.56
#